data_AF-A0A1B8S986-F1
#
_entry.id   AF-A0A1B8S986-F1
#
_cell.length_a   1.000
_cell.length_b   1.000
_cell.length_c   1.000
_cell.angle_alpha   90.00
_cell.angle_beta   90.00
_cell.angle_gamma   90.00
#
_symmetry.space_group_name_H-M   'P 1'
#
loop_
_entity.id
_entity.type
_entity.pdbx_description
1 polymer ?
#
loop_
_entity_poly.entity_id
_entity_poly.type
_entity_poly.pdbx_seq_one_letter_code
_entity_poly.pdbx_strand_id
1 'polypeptide(L)'
;MRAPRRINDIRAKRLRAQVRAEGGPCHICGGDIDYDAGHLHPRSFQLDHLWQVAHGGPEHDPVNAAASHRACNRRRGVTIDAKTIAAAAHYGVTLTSKPPTRTRTTAPACAPDGQPCTRCNGVHNPRPGCTFETSRRWW
;
A
#
# COMPACT_ATOMS: atom_id res chain seq x y z
N MET A 1 9.09 -24.14 9.75
CA MET A 1 10.16 -23.13 9.63
C MET A 1 10.04 -22.17 10.80
N ARG A 2 11.07 -22.04 11.64
CA ARG A 2 11.06 -21.12 12.78
C ARG A 2 11.08 -19.69 12.25
N ALA A 3 10.16 -18.84 12.72
CA ALA A 3 10.15 -17.44 12.31
C ALA A 3 11.54 -16.82 12.56
N PRO A 4 12.07 -16.01 11.62
CA PRO A 4 13.37 -15.38 11.80
C PRO A 4 13.39 -14.56 13.09
N ARG A 5 14.52 -14.60 13.82
CA ARG A 5 14.70 -13.77 15.02
C ARG A 5 14.49 -12.31 14.63
N ARG A 6 13.66 -11.58 15.39
CA ARG A 6 13.62 -10.12 15.28
C ARG A 6 15.00 -9.59 15.66
N ILE A 7 15.73 -9.05 14.68
CA ILE A 7 17.00 -8.40 14.92
C ILE A 7 16.71 -7.07 15.63
N ASN A 8 17.33 -6.86 16.78
CA ASN A 8 17.24 -5.59 17.49
C ASN A 8 18.14 -4.57 16.78
N ASP A 9 17.61 -3.92 15.75
CA ASP A 9 18.36 -2.96 14.95
C ASP A 9 18.42 -1.58 15.62
N ILE A 10 19.59 -1.26 16.16
CA ILE A 10 19.88 0.02 16.81
C ILE A 10 19.82 1.18 15.81
N ARG A 11 20.21 0.97 14.54
CA ARG A 11 20.20 2.02 13.51
C ARG A 11 18.77 2.40 13.17
N ALA A 12 17.90 1.42 12.94
CA ALA A 12 16.48 1.66 12.71
C ALA A 12 15.80 2.37 13.90
N LYS A 13 16.16 2.01 15.14
CA LYS A 13 15.64 2.69 16.34
C LYS A 13 16.09 4.15 16.43
N ARG A 14 17.36 4.43 16.13
CA ARG A 14 17.91 5.80 16.13
C ARG A 14 17.26 6.66 15.05
N LEU A 15 17.15 6.14 13.83
CA LEU A 15 16.49 6.83 12.73
C LEU A 15 15.03 7.14 13.05
N ARG A 16 14.30 6.16 13.60
CA ARG A 16 12.91 6.37 14.04
C ARG A 16 12.81 7.45 15.12
N ALA A 17 13.72 7.47 16.08
CA ALA A 17 13.73 8.46 17.16
C ALA A 17 14.03 9.86 16.63
N GLN A 18 15.00 9.99 15.71
CA GLN A 18 15.35 11.24 15.05
C GLN A 18 14.15 11.84 14.31
N VAL A 19 13.57 11.09 13.36
CA VAL A 19 12.41 11.57 12.57
C VAL A 19 11.19 11.83 13.45
N ARG A 20 11.04 11.09 14.56
CA ARG A 20 9.97 11.37 15.53
C ARG A 20 10.19 12.72 16.23
N ALA A 21 11.43 13.03 16.62
CA ALA A 21 11.77 14.26 17.33
C ALA A 21 11.61 15.52 16.46
N GLU A 22 11.71 15.39 15.13
CA GLU A 22 11.47 16.50 14.19
C GLU A 22 10.01 17.00 14.22
N GLY A 23 9.04 16.17 14.64
CA GLY A 23 7.66 16.60 14.84
C GLY A 23 6.91 17.05 13.57
N GLY A 24 7.43 16.68 12.39
CA GLY A 24 6.89 17.14 11.11
C GLY A 24 5.49 16.58 10.74
N PRO A 25 4.79 17.21 9.78
CA PRO A 25 3.53 16.70 9.28
C PRO A 25 3.70 15.41 8.46
N CYS A 26 2.59 14.72 8.20
CA CYS A 26 2.60 13.52 7.37
C CYS A 26 3.04 13.87 5.93
N HIS A 27 4.15 13.30 5.47
CA HIS A 27 4.66 13.59 4.12
C HIS A 27 3.73 13.12 3.00
N ILE A 28 2.84 12.16 3.28
CA ILE A 28 1.93 11.57 2.29
C ILE A 28 0.72 12.49 2.02
N CYS A 29 0.06 12.96 3.08
CA CYS A 29 -1.18 13.74 2.97
C CYS A 29 -1.06 15.20 3.42
N GLY A 30 0.07 15.59 4.01
CA GLY A 30 0.34 16.94 4.52
C GLY A 30 -0.28 17.26 5.89
N GLY A 31 -1.13 16.39 6.46
CA GLY A 31 -1.81 16.66 7.72
C GLY A 31 -1.00 16.33 8.98
N ASP A 32 -1.37 16.97 10.09
CA ASP A 32 -0.69 16.81 11.39
C ASP A 32 -0.78 15.39 11.94
N ILE A 33 0.34 14.88 12.43
CA ILE A 33 0.47 13.58 13.07
C ILE A 33 0.21 13.72 14.57
N ASP A 34 -0.56 12.79 15.12
CA ASP A 34 -0.68 12.66 16.57
C ASP A 34 0.48 11.79 17.08
N TYR A 35 1.49 12.46 17.64
CA TYR A 35 2.72 11.83 18.11
C TYR A 35 2.59 11.11 19.45
N ASP A 36 1.52 11.38 20.19
CA ASP A 36 1.22 10.78 21.50
C ASP A 36 0.21 9.64 21.40
N ALA A 37 -0.48 9.53 20.26
CA ALA A 37 -1.38 8.41 19.99
C ALA A 37 -0.69 7.04 20.09
N GLY A 38 -1.44 6.07 20.62
CA GLY A 38 -1.03 4.68 20.65
C GLY A 38 -0.68 4.13 19.26
N HIS A 39 0.29 3.22 19.19
CA HIS A 39 0.89 2.70 17.95
C HIS A 39 -0.07 2.04 16.94
N LEU A 40 -1.31 1.74 17.33
CA LEU A 40 -2.35 1.20 16.43
C LEU A 40 -3.27 2.28 15.86
N HIS A 41 -3.24 3.48 16.41
CA HIS A 41 -4.12 4.56 16.02
C HIS A 41 -3.87 4.98 14.56
N PRO A 42 -4.91 5.22 13.75
CA PRO A 42 -4.74 5.59 12.34
C PRO A 42 -3.84 6.82 12.12
N ARG A 43 -3.92 7.80 13.03
CA ARG A 43 -3.13 9.05 12.98
C ARG A 43 -1.82 9.00 13.78
N SER A 44 -1.46 7.84 14.33
CA SER A 44 -0.18 7.70 15.05
C SER A 44 1.02 7.82 14.10
N PHE A 45 2.14 8.27 14.65
CA PHE A 45 3.41 8.36 13.96
C PHE A 45 3.94 6.99 13.48
N GLN A 46 4.36 6.96 12.22
CA GLN A 46 5.16 5.88 11.66
C GLN A 46 6.30 6.46 10.80
N LEU A 47 7.51 5.92 11.00
CA LEU A 47 8.63 6.13 10.09
C LEU A 47 8.28 5.52 8.73
N ASP A 48 8.33 6.31 7.67
CA ASP A 48 8.13 5.85 6.30
C ASP A 48 9.39 6.12 5.47
N HIS A 49 9.63 5.25 4.49
CA HIS A 49 10.72 5.39 3.54
C HIS A 49 10.20 6.04 2.26
N LEU A 50 10.82 7.14 1.83
CA LEU A 50 10.42 7.86 0.62
C LEU A 50 10.58 6.96 -0.61
N TRP A 51 11.77 6.37 -0.76
CA TRP A 51 12.02 5.19 -1.58
C TRP A 51 11.98 3.93 -0.70
N GLN A 52 10.95 3.12 -0.93
CA GLN A 52 10.68 1.92 -0.14
C GLN A 52 11.84 0.92 -0.20
N VAL A 53 12.20 0.34 0.96
CA VAL A 53 13.25 -0.68 1.08
C VAL A 53 12.98 -1.89 0.17
N ALA A 54 11.71 -2.26 -0.02
CA ALA A 54 11.30 -3.35 -0.90
C ALA A 54 11.69 -3.13 -2.39
N HIS A 55 11.92 -1.88 -2.80
CA HIS A 55 12.38 -1.52 -4.14
C HIS A 55 13.85 -1.08 -4.17
N GLY A 56 14.62 -1.39 -3.13
CA GLY A 56 16.06 -1.10 -3.06
C GLY A 56 16.44 0.21 -2.40
N GLY A 57 15.49 0.92 -1.77
CA GLY A 57 15.80 2.17 -1.07
C GLY A 57 16.68 1.96 0.17
N PRO A 58 17.56 2.92 0.51
CA PRO A 58 18.45 2.80 1.66
C PRO A 58 17.65 2.81 2.96
N GLU A 59 17.79 1.75 3.76
CA GLU A 59 16.95 1.50 4.94
C GLU A 59 17.24 2.46 6.11
N HIS A 60 18.50 2.85 6.28
CA HIS A 60 18.98 3.59 7.46
C HIS A 60 19.40 5.03 7.16
N ASP A 61 19.17 5.51 5.94
CA ASP A 61 19.53 6.87 5.52
C ASP A 61 18.44 7.87 5.95
N PRO A 62 18.77 8.90 6.76
CA PRO A 62 17.83 9.95 7.14
C PRO A 62 17.21 10.70 5.96
N VAL A 63 17.92 10.87 4.85
CA VAL A 63 17.39 11.58 3.66
C VAL A 63 16.27 10.79 3.00
N ASN A 64 16.25 9.47 3.16
CA ASN A 64 15.19 8.59 2.66
C ASN A 64 14.04 8.41 3.66
N ALA A 65 14.05 9.06 4.80
CA ALA A 65 13.10 8.82 5.88
C ALA A 65 12.20 10.04 6.12
N ALA A 66 10.92 9.80 6.39
CA ALA A 66 9.96 10.86 6.68
C ALA A 66 8.86 10.42 7.64
N ALA A 67 8.24 11.40 8.29
CA ALA A 67 7.11 11.19 9.19
C ALA A 67 5.81 10.92 8.40
N SER A 68 5.04 9.92 8.84
CA SER A 68 3.76 9.56 8.23
C SER A 68 2.74 9.16 9.27
N HIS A 69 1.45 9.31 8.95
CA HIS A 69 0.41 8.59 9.66
C HIS A 69 0.51 7.09 9.38
N ARG A 70 0.29 6.26 10.40
CA ARG A 70 0.16 4.81 10.26
C ARG A 70 -0.82 4.40 9.14
N ALA A 71 -1.98 5.03 9.07
CA ALA A 71 -2.99 4.71 8.06
C ALA A 71 -2.53 5.07 6.64
N CYS A 72 -1.89 6.22 6.46
CA CYS A 72 -1.37 6.65 5.17
C CYS A 72 -0.23 5.74 4.69
N ASN A 73 0.73 5.43 5.57
CA ASN A 73 1.84 4.52 5.27
C ASN A 73 1.31 3.14 4.84
N ARG A 74 0.38 2.56 5.62
CA ARG A 74 -0.26 1.27 5.27
C ARG A 74 -0.98 1.28 3.93
N ARG A 75 -1.67 2.39 3.59
CA ARG A 75 -2.38 2.52 2.31
C ARG A 75 -1.41 2.69 1.13
N ARG A 76 -0.30 3.41 1.32
CA ARG A 76 0.76 3.60 0.33
C ARG A 76 1.45 2.26 0.02
N GLY A 77 1.82 1.53 1.06
CA GLY A 77 2.43 0.21 0.96
C GLY A 77 3.70 0.24 0.11
N VAL A 78 3.81 -0.71 -0.84
CA VAL A 78 4.93 -0.82 -1.78
C VAL A 78 4.62 -0.25 -3.16
N THR A 79 3.66 0.69 -3.24
CA THR A 79 3.31 1.34 -4.51
C THR A 79 4.42 2.29 -4.92
N ILE A 80 4.97 2.13 -6.13
CA ILE A 80 5.91 3.10 -6.72
C ILE A 80 5.13 4.34 -7.13
N ASP A 81 5.06 5.32 -6.23
CA ASP A 81 4.41 6.61 -6.42
C ASP A 81 5.40 7.70 -6.82
N ALA A 82 4.90 8.91 -7.09
CA ALA A 82 5.75 10.05 -7.45
C ALA A 82 6.82 10.36 -6.40
N LYS A 83 6.54 10.11 -5.11
CA LYS A 83 7.49 10.31 -4.02
C LYS A 83 8.62 9.29 -4.07
N THR A 84 8.31 8.02 -4.33
CA THR A 84 9.32 6.97 -4.53
C THR A 84 10.17 7.24 -5.77
N ILE A 85 9.57 7.70 -6.87
CA ILE A 85 10.32 8.06 -8.08
C ILE A 85 11.26 9.23 -7.81
N ALA A 86 10.76 10.30 -7.18
CA ALA A 86 11.58 11.47 -6.85
C ALA A 86 12.73 11.12 -5.88
N ALA A 87 12.45 10.30 -4.85
CA ALA A 87 13.46 9.84 -3.92
C ALA A 87 14.52 8.97 -4.63
N ALA A 88 14.12 7.99 -5.44
CA ALA A 88 15.07 7.17 -6.19
C ALA A 88 15.92 8.01 -7.15
N ALA A 89 15.35 9.03 -7.80
CA ALA A 89 16.07 9.94 -8.67
C ALA A 89 17.15 10.75 -7.91
N HIS A 90 16.91 11.12 -6.64
CA HIS A 90 17.94 11.73 -5.79
C HIS A 90 19.17 10.82 -5.61
N TYR A 91 18.96 9.51 -5.60
CA TYR A 91 20.03 8.50 -5.55
C TYR A 91 20.55 8.07 -6.93
N GLY A 92 20.15 8.77 -8.01
CA GLY A 92 20.57 8.44 -9.39
C GLY A 92 19.89 7.19 -9.97
N VAL A 93 18.79 6.73 -9.38
CA VAL A 93 18.03 5.55 -9.82
C VAL A 93 16.73 5.96 -10.49
N THR A 94 16.54 5.51 -11.72
CA THR A 94 15.29 5.73 -12.47
C THR A 94 14.31 4.59 -12.18
N LEU A 95 13.21 4.90 -11.50
CA LEU A 95 12.09 3.99 -11.30
C LEU A 95 10.88 4.40 -12.14
N THR A 96 10.17 3.40 -12.68
CA THR A 96 8.90 3.62 -13.37
C THR A 96 7.75 3.21 -12.46
N SER A 97 6.73 4.06 -12.34
CA SER A 97 5.51 3.68 -11.62
C SER A 97 4.88 2.45 -12.28
N LYS A 98 4.38 1.51 -11.45
CA LYS A 98 3.49 0.46 -11.97
C LYS A 98 2.31 1.16 -12.66
N PRO A 99 2.00 0.85 -13.93
CA PRO A 99 0.83 1.41 -14.58
C PRO A 99 -0.41 1.07 -13.74
N PRO A 100 -1.40 1.97 -13.66
CA PRO A 100 -2.62 1.69 -12.91
C PRO A 100 -3.18 0.35 -13.35
N THR A 101 -3.49 -0.53 -12.39
CA THR A 101 -4.21 -1.77 -12.68
C THR A 101 -5.45 -1.41 -13.49
N ARG A 102 -5.54 -1.94 -14.71
CA ARG A 102 -6.60 -1.71 -15.71
C ARG A 102 -7.84 -1.02 -15.13
N THR A 103 -8.10 0.20 -15.58
CA THR A 103 -9.41 0.84 -15.41
C THR A 103 -10.48 -0.17 -15.78
N ARG A 104 -11.43 -0.42 -14.86
CA ARG A 104 -12.62 -1.21 -15.17
C ARG A 104 -13.31 -0.54 -16.34
N THR A 105 -13.22 -1.13 -17.52
CA THR A 105 -14.02 -0.74 -18.68
C THR A 105 -15.48 -0.76 -18.25
N THR A 106 -16.20 0.34 -18.48
CA THR A 106 -17.62 0.51 -18.14
C THR A 106 -18.57 -0.27 -19.06
N ALA A 107 -18.06 -0.86 -20.15
CA ALA A 107 -18.81 -1.82 -20.95
C ALA A 107 -18.95 -3.14 -20.17
N PRO A 108 -20.15 -3.76 -20.14
CA PRO A 108 -20.32 -5.03 -19.45
C PRO A 108 -19.49 -6.09 -20.16
N ALA A 109 -18.39 -6.51 -19.52
CA ALA A 109 -17.59 -7.64 -19.97
C ALA A 109 -18.32 -8.98 -19.76
N CYS A 110 -19.48 -8.96 -19.12
CA CYS A 110 -20.30 -10.11 -18.77
C CYS A 110 -21.62 -10.08 -19.54
N ALA A 111 -22.27 -11.25 -19.66
CA ALA A 111 -23.64 -11.33 -20.17
C ALA A 111 -24.63 -10.59 -19.25
N PRO A 112 -25.80 -10.16 -19.76
CA PRO A 112 -26.85 -9.55 -18.95
C PRO A 112 -27.29 -10.41 -17.76
N ASP A 113 -27.89 -9.78 -16.75
CA ASP A 113 -28.49 -10.47 -15.62
C ASP A 113 -29.51 -11.53 -16.09
N GLY A 114 -29.48 -12.70 -15.46
CA GLY A 114 -30.29 -13.87 -15.83
C GLY A 114 -29.74 -14.68 -17.01
N GLN A 115 -28.69 -14.23 -17.70
CA GLN A 115 -28.11 -14.94 -18.84
C GLN A 115 -26.80 -15.67 -18.51
N PRO A 116 -26.53 -16.82 -19.14
CA PRO A 116 -25.24 -17.49 -19.03
C PRO A 116 -24.08 -16.59 -19.49
N CYS A 117 -23.15 -16.35 -18.57
CA CYS A 117 -21.93 -15.60 -18.80
C CYS A 117 -20.75 -16.55 -19.04
N THR A 118 -20.31 -16.65 -20.29
CA THR A 118 -19.13 -17.47 -20.68
C THR A 118 -17.84 -17.01 -20.00
N ARG A 119 -17.68 -15.70 -19.79
CA ARG A 119 -16.53 -15.12 -19.09
C ARG A 119 -16.43 -15.56 -17.63
N CYS A 120 -17.56 -15.60 -16.92
CA CYS A 120 -17.61 -15.90 -15.49
C CYS A 120 -17.96 -17.37 -15.19
N ASN A 121 -18.34 -18.14 -16.22
CA ASN A 121 -18.79 -19.52 -16.12
C ASN A 121 -19.95 -19.70 -15.12
N GLY A 122 -21.00 -18.90 -15.31
CA GLY A 122 -22.20 -18.89 -14.47
C GLY A 122 -23.22 -17.84 -14.92
N VAL A 123 -24.26 -17.63 -14.12
CA VAL A 123 -25.34 -16.66 -14.38
C VAL A 123 -25.33 -15.58 -13.31
N HIS A 124 -25.36 -14.31 -13.72
CA HIS A 124 -25.45 -13.17 -12.81
C HIS A 124 -26.90 -12.89 -12.44
N ASN A 125 -27.16 -12.56 -11.17
CA ASN A 125 -28.47 -12.15 -10.67
C ASN A 125 -29.67 -12.98 -11.22
N PRO A 126 -29.62 -14.33 -11.21
CA PRO A 126 -30.64 -15.15 -11.86
C PRO A 126 -32.03 -15.01 -11.22
N ARG A 127 -32.08 -14.59 -9.96
CA ARG A 127 -33.31 -14.39 -9.19
C ARG A 127 -33.06 -13.44 -8.01
N PRO A 128 -34.12 -12.80 -7.46
CA PRO A 128 -34.00 -11.94 -6.29
C PRO A 128 -33.26 -12.63 -5.14
N GLY A 129 -32.25 -11.95 -4.58
CA GLY A 129 -31.42 -12.45 -3.49
C GLY A 129 -30.29 -13.40 -3.89
N CYS A 130 -30.18 -13.82 -5.15
CA CYS A 130 -29.06 -14.61 -5.66
C CYS A 130 -28.22 -13.75 -6.61
N THR A 131 -26.96 -13.48 -6.26
CA THR A 131 -26.09 -12.60 -7.06
C THR A 131 -25.31 -13.33 -8.15
N PHE A 132 -25.06 -14.63 -7.97
CA PHE A 132 -24.34 -15.45 -8.94
C PHE A 132 -24.64 -16.94 -8.75
N GLU A 133 -24.95 -17.63 -9.85
CA GLU A 133 -25.10 -19.10 -9.89
C GLU A 133 -24.01 -19.68 -10.79
N THR A 134 -23.12 -20.49 -10.22
CA THR A 134 -21.97 -21.05 -10.95
C THR A 134 -22.38 -22.22 -11.83
N SER A 135 -21.88 -22.27 -13.07
CA SER A 135 -22.04 -23.44 -13.95
C SER A 135 -21.07 -24.57 -13.60
N ARG A 136 -20.12 -24.33 -12.67
CA ARG A 136 -19.25 -25.37 -12.13
C ARG A 136 -20.07 -26.42 -11.41
N ARG A 137 -19.81 -27.67 -11.74
CA ARG A 137 -20.36 -28.82 -11.06
C ARG A 137 -19.23 -29.51 -10.31
N TRP A 138 -19.52 -29.91 -9.09
CA TRP A 138 -18.57 -30.53 -8.19
C TRP A 138 -18.96 -32.00 -8.09
N TRP A 139 -18.21 -32.84 -8.79
CA TRP A 139 -18.29 -34.31 -8.77
C TRP A 139 -16.87 -34.86 -8.79
#